data_AF-A0A8J7H104-F1
#
_entry.id   AF-A0A8J7H104-F1
#
_cell.length_a   1.000
_cell.length_b   1.000
_cell.length_c   1.000
_cell.angle_alpha   90.00
_cell.angle_beta   90.00
_cell.angle_gamma   90.00
#
_symmetry.space_group_name_H-M   'P 1'
#
loop_
_entity.id
_entity.type
_entity.pdbx_description
1 polymer ?
#
loop_
_entity_poly.entity_id
_entity_poly.type
_entity_poly.pdbx_seq_one_letter_code
_entity_poly.pdbx_strand_id
1 'polypeptide(L)'
;MKKEIIKEIENGHLLKKYGSWMYCDGCNQTVGYLCYTTYSYFNLKYKCKCGNEGCFKLWNKNNLETKINGDNLIKIKNRLCCPSDKSPLFSIVENRLERYEYQVICQECNTEYKSSH
;
A
#
# COMPACT_ATOMS: atom_id res chain seq x y z
N MET A 1 -4.96 -11.97 -19.07
CA MET A 1 -4.75 -12.74 -17.82
C MET A 1 -5.45 -12.03 -16.67
N LYS A 2 -6.31 -12.72 -15.90
CA LYS A 2 -6.85 -12.18 -14.64
C LYS A 2 -5.73 -12.20 -13.59
N LYS A 3 -5.39 -11.05 -13.00
CA LYS A 3 -4.49 -11.00 -11.84
C LYS A 3 -5.24 -11.56 -10.63
N GLU A 4 -4.76 -12.66 -10.07
CA GLU A 4 -5.26 -13.22 -8.81
C GLU A 4 -4.49 -12.54 -7.66
N ILE A 5 -5.16 -11.60 -6.99
CA ILE A 5 -4.61 -10.87 -5.85
C ILE A 5 -5.09 -11.55 -4.56
N ILE A 6 -4.14 -12.00 -3.74
CA ILE A 6 -4.42 -12.49 -2.38
C ILE A 6 -4.39 -11.28 -1.44
N LYS A 7 -5.26 -11.29 -0.43
CA LYS A 7 -5.37 -10.21 0.55
C LYS A 7 -5.51 -10.77 1.97
N GLU A 8 -4.77 -10.17 2.88
CA GLU A 8 -4.86 -10.33 4.32
C GLU A 8 -5.07 -8.92 4.89
N ILE A 9 -6.23 -8.68 5.50
CA ILE A 9 -6.57 -7.36 6.03
C ILE A 9 -7.07 -7.55 7.46
N GLU A 10 -6.49 -6.79 8.38
CA GLU A 10 -6.82 -6.81 9.81
C GLU A 10 -7.24 -5.41 10.24
N ASN A 11 -8.37 -5.34 10.97
CA ASN A 11 -8.93 -4.10 11.53
C ASN A 11 -9.08 -2.96 10.51
N GLY A 12 -9.32 -3.32 9.25
CA GLY A 12 -9.61 -2.41 8.16
C GLY A 12 -10.31 -3.10 7.01
N HIS A 13 -10.78 -2.31 6.04
CA HIS A 13 -11.39 -2.84 4.83
C HIS A 13 -11.11 -1.96 3.61
N LEU A 14 -11.26 -2.55 2.43
CA LEU A 14 -11.21 -1.84 1.15
C LEU A 14 -12.63 -1.55 0.67
N LEU A 15 -12.88 -0.35 0.16
CA LEU A 15 -14.18 0.00 -0.42
C LEU A 15 -14.55 -0.88 -1.63
N LYS A 16 -13.56 -1.34 -2.40
CA LYS A 16 -13.73 -2.24 -3.56
C LYS A 16 -12.72 -3.38 -3.51
N LYS A 17 -13.02 -4.46 -4.25
CA LYS A 17 -12.29 -5.74 -4.20
C LYS A 17 -10.80 -5.68 -4.60
N TYR A 18 -10.40 -4.78 -5.49
CA TYR A 18 -9.05 -4.84 -6.10
C TYR A 18 -8.28 -3.52 -6.01
N GLY A 19 -8.96 -2.37 -6.05
CA GLY A 19 -8.36 -1.06 -5.89
C GLY A 19 -9.32 -0.07 -5.27
N SER A 20 -8.94 0.49 -4.13
CA SER A 20 -9.81 1.37 -3.40
C SER A 20 -9.14 2.10 -2.26
N TRP A 21 -9.91 3.07 -1.78
CA TRP A 21 -9.79 3.63 -0.45
C TRP A 21 -9.69 2.50 0.60
N MET A 22 -8.68 2.63 1.44
CA MET A 22 -8.43 1.82 2.63
C MET A 22 -9.06 2.52 3.82
N TYR A 23 -9.83 1.79 4.63
CA TYR A 23 -10.54 2.33 5.79
C TYR A 23 -10.11 1.63 7.07
N CYS A 24 -10.05 2.39 8.15
CA CYS A 24 -9.87 1.86 9.49
C CYS A 24 -11.22 1.40 10.06
N ASP A 25 -11.33 0.16 10.54
CA ASP A 25 -12.61 -0.35 11.07
C ASP A 25 -13.01 0.32 12.38
N GLY A 26 -12.05 0.79 13.18
CA GLY A 26 -12.32 1.45 14.46
C GLY A 26 -13.00 2.82 14.35
N CYS A 27 -12.87 3.53 13.23
CA CYS A 27 -13.49 4.86 13.05
C CYS A 27 -14.13 5.10 11.69
N ASN A 28 -14.06 4.11 10.79
CA ASN A 28 -14.52 4.17 9.41
C ASN A 28 -13.95 5.36 8.60
N GLN A 29 -12.76 5.84 8.99
CA GLN A 29 -12.05 6.90 8.26
C GLN A 29 -11.05 6.30 7.29
N THR A 30 -10.84 7.01 6.17
CA THR A 30 -9.87 6.64 5.16
C THR A 30 -8.45 6.81 5.67
N VAL A 31 -7.64 5.76 5.56
CA VAL A 31 -6.21 5.76 5.92
C VAL A 31 -5.30 5.90 4.70
N GLY A 32 -5.82 5.63 3.51
CA GLY A 32 -5.06 5.75 2.26
C GLY A 32 -5.84 5.29 1.05
N TYR A 33 -5.19 5.31 -0.11
CA TYR A 33 -5.71 4.75 -1.35
C TYR A 33 -4.63 3.91 -2.03
N LEU A 34 -5.03 2.75 -2.54
CA LEU A 34 -4.14 1.77 -3.16
C LEU A 34 -4.37 1.68 -4.67
N CYS A 35 -3.31 1.85 -5.47
CA CYS A 35 -3.37 1.79 -6.93
C CYS A 35 -3.10 0.34 -7.41
N TYR A 36 -4.17 -0.39 -7.66
CA TYR A 36 -4.21 -1.84 -7.89
C TYR A 36 -3.47 -2.42 -9.11
N THR A 37 -2.93 -1.60 -10.01
CA THR A 37 -2.32 -2.08 -11.26
C THR A 37 -0.80 -1.99 -11.27
N THR A 38 -0.20 -1.29 -10.31
CA THR A 38 1.19 -0.83 -10.36
C THR A 38 2.09 -1.49 -9.32
N TYR A 39 1.55 -2.35 -8.45
CA TYR A 39 2.33 -3.11 -7.48
C TYR A 39 2.13 -4.62 -7.64
N SER A 40 3.17 -5.39 -7.31
CA SER A 40 3.10 -6.87 -7.19
C SER A 40 2.94 -7.32 -5.74
N TYR A 41 3.40 -6.52 -4.79
CA TYR A 41 3.24 -6.71 -3.35
C TYR A 41 2.99 -5.37 -2.67
N PHE A 42 2.13 -5.36 -1.66
CA PHE A 42 1.85 -4.22 -0.81
C PHE A 42 1.58 -4.70 0.61
N ASN A 43 2.22 -4.08 1.58
CA ASN A 43 2.00 -4.31 2.99
C ASN A 43 2.05 -2.96 3.70
N LEU A 44 0.98 -2.61 4.40
CA LEU A 44 0.85 -1.39 5.19
C LEU A 44 0.37 -1.78 6.58
N LYS A 45 1.17 -1.53 7.61
CA LYS A 45 0.71 -1.57 8.99
C LYS A 45 0.54 -0.15 9.50
N TYR A 46 -0.51 0.10 10.24
CA TYR A 46 -0.84 1.45 10.70
C TYR A 46 -1.42 1.43 12.11
N LYS A 47 -1.18 2.52 12.84
CA LYS A 47 -1.92 2.89 14.04
C LYS A 47 -2.73 4.14 13.72
N CYS A 48 -4.05 4.02 13.77
CA CYS A 48 -4.95 5.14 13.54
C CYS A 48 -5.04 6.02 14.80
N LYS A 49 -5.29 7.32 14.62
CA LYS A 49 -5.51 8.25 15.74
C LYS A 49 -6.73 7.92 16.61
N CYS A 50 -7.63 7.05 16.16
CA CYS A 50 -8.70 6.52 17.01
C CYS A 50 -8.23 5.44 17.99
N GLY A 51 -6.95 5.05 17.95
CA GLY A 51 -6.35 4.00 18.78
C GLY A 51 -6.34 2.61 18.14
N ASN A 52 -7.04 2.41 17.01
CA ASN A 52 -7.08 1.13 16.32
C ASN A 52 -5.79 0.86 15.54
N GLU A 53 -5.28 -0.36 15.61
CA GLU A 53 -4.11 -0.82 14.85
C GLU A 53 -4.57 -1.84 13.81
N GLY A 54 -4.10 -1.70 12.57
CA GLY A 54 -4.52 -2.56 11.47
C GLY A 54 -3.45 -2.77 10.41
N CYS A 55 -3.76 -3.66 9.48
CA CYS A 55 -2.84 -4.09 8.44
C CYS A 55 -3.57 -4.28 7.11
N PHE A 56 -2.91 -3.90 6.02
CA PHE A 56 -3.32 -4.22 4.65
C PHE A 56 -2.15 -4.92 3.95
N LYS A 57 -2.29 -6.22 3.70
CA LYS A 57 -1.29 -7.01 2.98
C LYS A 57 -1.91 -7.64 1.74
N LEU A 58 -1.39 -7.29 0.57
CA LEU A 58 -1.89 -7.71 -0.74
C LEU A 58 -0.73 -8.11 -1.64
N TRP A 59 -0.85 -9.24 -2.35
CA TRP A 59 0.17 -9.67 -3.29
C TRP A 59 -0.38 -10.46 -4.46
N ASN A 60 0.34 -10.42 -5.57
CA ASN A 60 0.05 -11.21 -6.75
C ASN A 60 0.68 -12.61 -6.59
N LYS A 61 -0.13 -13.64 -6.74
CA LYS A 61 0.26 -15.06 -6.62
C LYS A 61 1.41 -15.46 -7.57
N ASN A 62 1.58 -14.73 -8.67
CA ASN A 62 2.53 -15.07 -9.73
C ASN A 62 3.90 -14.38 -9.61
N ASN A 63 4.16 -13.58 -8.56
CA ASN A 63 5.36 -12.75 -8.54
C ASN A 63 6.00 -12.72 -7.14
N LEU A 64 6.95 -13.63 -6.90
CA LEU A 64 7.67 -13.79 -5.62
C LEU A 64 9.16 -13.40 -5.70
N GLU A 65 9.65 -12.93 -6.85
CA GLU A 65 11.05 -12.55 -7.01
C GLU A 65 11.26 -11.05 -6.83
N THR A 66 11.83 -10.67 -5.68
CA THR A 66 12.37 -9.32 -5.43
C THR A 66 13.73 -9.21 -6.09
N LYS A 67 13.98 -8.16 -6.89
CA LYS A 67 15.29 -8.04 -7.58
C LYS A 67 16.19 -6.96 -7.01
N ILE A 68 15.68 -5.88 -6.39
CA ILE A 68 16.49 -4.72 -5.99
C ILE A 68 15.84 -3.95 -4.82
N ASN A 69 16.64 -3.55 -3.82
CA ASN A 69 16.27 -2.54 -2.82
C ASN A 69 16.41 -1.15 -3.45
N GLY A 70 15.31 -0.40 -3.57
CA GLY A 70 15.32 0.95 -4.13
C GLY A 70 15.43 2.05 -3.06
N ASP A 71 15.83 3.24 -3.51
CA ASP A 71 15.73 4.48 -2.74
C ASP A 71 14.26 4.81 -2.39
N ASN A 72 14.03 5.82 -1.55
CA ASN A 72 12.69 6.26 -1.15
C ASN A 72 11.76 6.55 -2.35
N LEU A 73 10.47 6.25 -2.17
CA LEU A 73 9.42 6.59 -3.13
C LEU A 73 9.36 8.11 -3.36
N ILE A 74 9.07 8.52 -4.59
CA ILE A 74 8.88 9.94 -4.92
C ILE A 74 7.42 10.34 -4.71
N LYS A 75 7.18 11.54 -4.20
CA LYS A 75 5.83 12.09 -4.02
C LYS A 75 5.45 12.93 -5.24
N ILE A 76 4.45 12.48 -6.01
CA ILE A 76 3.86 13.23 -7.12
C ILE A 76 2.43 13.58 -6.74
N LYS A 77 2.17 14.87 -6.50
CA LYS A 77 0.92 15.35 -5.85
C LYS A 77 0.76 14.69 -4.47
N ASN A 78 -0.33 13.96 -4.25
CA ASN A 78 -0.60 13.24 -3.00
C ASN A 78 -0.33 11.73 -3.09
N ARG A 79 0.40 11.27 -4.11
CA ARG A 79 0.68 9.85 -4.35
C ARG A 79 2.16 9.55 -4.19
N LEU A 80 2.44 8.43 -3.55
CA LEU A 80 3.76 7.82 -3.50
C LEU A 80 3.92 6.97 -4.77
N CYS A 81 4.89 7.35 -5.58
CA CYS A 81 5.15 6.79 -6.90
C CYS A 81 6.53 6.13 -6.92
N CYS A 82 6.66 5.12 -7.78
CA CYS A 82 7.94 4.50 -8.07
C CYS A 82 8.90 5.52 -8.75
N PRO A 83 10.14 5.70 -8.25
CA PRO A 83 11.12 6.59 -8.87
C PRO A 83 11.50 6.22 -10.30
N SER A 84 11.52 4.93 -10.63
CA SER A 84 12.02 4.41 -11.92
C SER A 84 11.09 4.72 -13.10
N ASP A 85 9.78 4.59 -12.91
CA ASP A 85 8.77 4.68 -13.97
C ASP A 85 7.68 5.73 -13.67
N LYS A 86 7.71 6.35 -12.49
CA LYS A 86 6.73 7.33 -11.98
C LYS A 86 5.33 6.74 -11.78
N SER A 87 5.18 5.41 -11.79
CA SER A 87 3.90 4.74 -11.57
C SER A 87 3.36 5.04 -10.18
N PRO A 88 2.08 5.45 -10.03
CA PRO A 88 1.49 5.71 -8.72
C PRO A 88 1.24 4.39 -8.00
N LEU A 89 1.85 4.17 -6.84
CA LEU A 89 1.72 2.92 -6.08
C LEU A 89 0.60 3.00 -5.04
N PHE A 90 0.63 4.02 -4.18
CA PHE A 90 -0.39 4.24 -3.17
C PHE A 90 -0.35 5.68 -2.66
N SER A 91 -1.25 6.02 -1.74
CA SER A 91 -1.25 7.27 -0.99
C SER A 91 -1.69 7.00 0.44
N ILE A 92 -1.22 7.82 1.38
CA ILE A 92 -1.54 7.72 2.79
C ILE A 92 -2.17 9.03 3.25
N VAL A 93 -3.18 8.91 4.09
CA VAL A 93 -3.84 10.04 4.74
C VAL A 93 -3.19 10.26 6.11
N GLU A 94 -1.99 10.85 6.09
CA GLU A 94 -1.11 10.98 7.26
C GLU A 94 -1.80 11.64 8.47
N ASN A 95 -2.70 12.61 8.24
CA ASN A 95 -3.39 13.30 9.33
C ASN A 95 -4.36 12.41 10.13
N ARG A 96 -4.69 11.19 9.66
CA ARG A 96 -5.52 10.20 10.36
C ARG A 96 -4.71 9.12 11.07
N LEU A 97 -3.41 9.06 10.83
CA LEU A 97 -2.52 8.05 11.38
C LEU A 97 -1.64 8.66 12.47
N GLU A 98 -1.36 7.87 13.49
CA GLU A 98 -0.37 8.18 14.52
C GLU A 98 1.02 7.72 14.07
N ARG A 99 1.08 6.51 13.47
CA ARG A 99 2.28 5.92 12.86
C ARG A 99 1.87 4.93 11.77
N TYR A 100 2.76 4.70 10.82
CA TYR A 100 2.57 3.67 9.81
C TYR A 100 3.90 3.17 9.24
N GLU A 101 3.93 1.92 8.83
CA GLU A 101 5.02 1.33 8.07
C GLU A 101 4.47 0.74 6.79
N TYR A 102 5.23 0.88 5.72
CA TYR A 102 4.87 0.28 4.44
C TYR A 102 6.03 -0.47 3.81
N GLN A 103 5.65 -1.45 3.00
CA GLN A 103 6.50 -2.19 2.09
C GLN A 103 5.72 -2.37 0.79
N VAL A 104 6.28 -1.96 -0.33
CA VAL A 104 5.66 -2.09 -1.65
C VAL A 104 6.68 -2.55 -2.67
N ILE A 105 6.28 -3.43 -3.57
CA ILE A 105 7.08 -3.82 -4.73
C ILE A 105 6.40 -3.29 -5.98
N CYS A 106 7.09 -2.43 -6.73
CA CYS A 106 6.60 -1.94 -8.01
C CYS A 106 6.52 -3.07 -9.02
N GLN A 107 5.41 -3.19 -9.72
CA GLN A 107 5.19 -4.27 -10.69
C GLN A 107 6.04 -4.14 -11.95
N GLU A 108 6.32 -2.91 -12.39
CA GLU A 108 7.01 -2.67 -13.66
C GLU A 108 8.52 -2.85 -13.53
N CYS A 109 9.13 -2.32 -12.46
CA CYS A 109 10.57 -2.42 -12.24
C CYS A 109 10.99 -3.48 -11.20
N ASN A 110 10.04 -4.13 -10.52
CA ASN A 110 10.26 -5.14 -9.47
C ASN A 110 11.18 -4.67 -8.33
N THR A 111 11.25 -3.36 -8.10
CA THR A 111 11.99 -2.74 -7.01
C THR A 111 11.14 -2.72 -5.75
N GLU A 112 11.75 -3.08 -4.62
CA GLU A 112 11.13 -3.02 -3.31
C GLU A 112 11.44 -1.69 -2.61
N TYR A 113 10.41 -1.12 -1.98
CA TYR A 113 10.46 0.12 -1.24
C TYR A 113 9.85 -0.07 0.15
N LYS A 114 10.57 0.35 1.18
CA LYS A 114 10.18 0.22 2.60
C LYS A 114 10.41 1.54 3.34
N SER A 115 9.47 1.93 4.20
CA SER A 115 9.67 3.07 5.12
C SER A 115 8.74 2.95 6.32
N SER A 116 9.14 3.61 7.42
CA SER A 116 8.39 3.70 8.68
C SER A 116 8.28 5.17 9.09
N HIS A 117 7.09 5.61 9.47
CA HIS A 117 6.71 6.98 9.79
C HIS A 117 5.86 7.06 11.06
#